data_AF-A0A4Y9RER1-F1
#
_entry.id   AF-A0A4Y9RER1-F1
#
_cell.length_a   1.000
_cell.length_b   1.000
_cell.length_c   1.000
_cell.angle_alpha   90.00
_cell.angle_beta   90.00
_cell.angle_gamma   90.00
#
_symmetry.space_group_name_H-M   'P 1'
#
loop_
_entity.id
_entity.type
_entity.pdbx_description
1 polymer ?
#
loop_
_entity_poly.entity_id
_entity_poly.type
_entity_poly.pdbx_seq_one_letter_code
_entity_poly.pdbx_strand_id
1 'polypeptide(L)' 'MTDQPTPPEEDIAPRHNADVPHATPERPLSDAARRALLEAAERREADIAPDLPPEDGGPRGPEPTRYGDWEKKGLAIDF' A
#
# COMPACT_ATOMS: atom_id res chain seq x y z
N MET A 1 42.92 7.79 21.41
CA MET A 1 42.10 7.74 20.19
C MET A 1 41.29 6.46 20.23
N THR A 2 39.97 6.53 20.39
CA THR A 2 39.09 5.37 20.17
C THR A 2 38.71 5.38 18.70
N ASP A 3 39.36 4.53 17.91
CA ASP A 3 38.91 4.18 16.56
C ASP A 3 37.54 3.50 16.69
N GLN A 4 36.49 4.22 16.33
CA GLN A 4 35.21 3.57 16.06
C GLN A 4 35.34 2.85 14.72
N PRO A 5 35.03 1.54 14.64
CA PRO A 5 34.93 0.88 13.36
C PRO A 5 33.74 1.47 12.60
N THR A 6 34.02 2.14 11.48
CA THR A 6 33.00 2.57 10.52
C THR A 6 32.17 1.35 10.10
N PRO A 7 30.83 1.38 10.23
CA PRO A 7 29.99 0.29 9.75
C PRO A 7 30.23 0.09 8.25
N PRO A 8 30.22 -1.15 7.74
CA PRO A 8 30.49 -1.40 6.34
C PRO A 8 29.42 -0.72 5.47
N GLU A 9 29.85 0.04 4.47
CA GLU A 9 29.02 0.74 3.47
C GLU A 9 28.36 -0.26 2.50
N GLU A 10 27.56 -1.21 2.99
CA GLU A 10 27.03 -2.30 2.15
C GLU A 10 25.87 -1.91 1.23
N ASP A 11 25.35 -0.68 1.26
CA ASP A 11 24.04 -0.39 0.65
C ASP A 11 23.95 0.94 -0.14
N ILE A 12 24.87 1.16 -1.09
CA ILE A 12 24.78 2.32 -2.02
C ILE A 12 24.21 1.92 -3.39
N ALA A 13 24.13 0.62 -3.70
CA ALA A 13 23.51 0.16 -4.94
C ALA A 13 21.97 0.11 -4.78
N PRO A 14 21.18 0.79 -5.63
CA PRO A 14 19.73 0.70 -5.60
C PRO A 14 19.29 -0.75 -5.84
N ARG A 15 18.83 -1.45 -4.79
CA ARG A 15 18.16 -2.74 -4.93
C ARG A 15 16.81 -2.51 -5.62
N HIS A 16 16.64 -3.10 -6.80
CA HIS A 16 15.37 -3.04 -7.53
C HIS A 16 14.33 -3.88 -6.77
N ASN A 17 13.10 -3.38 -6.65
CA ASN A 17 12.09 -3.91 -5.73
C ASN A 17 11.17 -4.96 -6.37
N ALA A 18 11.74 -5.84 -7.22
CA ALA A 18 10.96 -6.86 -7.92
C ALA A 18 10.31 -7.89 -6.98
N ASP A 19 10.84 -8.02 -5.77
CA ASP A 19 10.39 -8.92 -4.71
C ASP A 19 9.35 -8.29 -3.77
N VAL A 20 9.12 -6.97 -3.86
CA VAL A 20 8.21 -6.25 -2.96
C VAL A 20 6.84 -6.08 -3.63
N PRO A 21 5.77 -6.67 -3.10
CA PRO A 21 4.44 -6.54 -3.67
C PRO A 21 3.98 -5.08 -3.65
N HIS A 22 3.38 -4.62 -4.76
CA HIS A 22 2.89 -3.25 -4.97
C HIS A 22 3.99 -2.17 -5.02
N ALA A 23 5.27 -2.55 -5.11
CA ALA A 23 6.36 -1.62 -5.37
C ALA A 23 6.56 -1.37 -6.87
N THR A 24 7.00 -0.16 -7.23
CA THR A 24 7.52 0.11 -8.57
C THR A 24 8.92 -0.52 -8.71
N PRO A 25 9.13 -1.48 -9.64
CA PRO A 25 10.38 -2.24 -9.70
C PRO A 25 11.61 -1.38 -10.04
N GLU A 26 11.42 -0.36 -10.87
CA GLU A 26 12.48 0.50 -11.41
C GLU A 26 12.98 1.60 -10.46
N ARG A 27 12.24 1.85 -9.37
CA ARG A 27 12.58 2.93 -8.44
C ARG A 27 13.10 2.33 -7.15
N PRO A 28 14.35 2.60 -6.74
CA PRO A 28 14.86 2.11 -5.48
C PRO A 28 14.03 2.61 -4.31
N LEU A 29 13.86 1.75 -3.31
CA LEU A 29 13.21 2.08 -2.06
C LEU A 29 14.25 2.15 -0.95
N SER A 30 14.02 3.02 0.03
CA SER A 30 14.73 2.94 1.30
C SER A 30 14.29 1.70 2.08
N ASP A 31 15.11 1.24 3.02
CA ASP A 31 14.78 0.08 3.87
C ASP A 31 13.47 0.27 4.63
N ALA A 32 13.23 1.49 5.12
CA ALA A 32 11.98 1.82 5.81
C ALA A 32 10.76 1.69 4.88
N ALA A 33 10.87 2.16 3.65
CA ALA A 33 9.79 2.04 2.67
C ALA A 33 9.53 0.59 2.26
N ARG A 34 10.60 -0.21 2.09
CA ARG A 34 10.50 -1.65 1.81
C ARG A 34 9.78 -2.39 2.94
N ARG A 35 10.17 -2.16 4.20
CA ARG A 35 9.50 -2.77 5.37
C ARG A 35 8.02 -2.41 5.44
N ALA A 36 7.68 -1.14 5.23
CA ALA A 36 6.29 -0.69 5.26
C ALA A 36 5.41 -1.37 4.20
N LEU A 37 5.93 -1.56 2.98
CA LEU A 37 5.19 -2.23 1.91
C LEU A 37 4.97 -3.72 2.17
N LEU A 38 5.99 -4.41 2.73
CA LEU A 38 5.88 -5.82 3.12
C LEU A 38 4.84 -6.00 4.23
N GLU A 39 4.89 -5.20 5.29
CA GLU A 39 3.92 -5.24 6.38
C GLU A 39 2.49 -4.93 5.89
N ALA A 40 2.33 -3.99 4.96
CA ALA A 40 1.05 -3.71 4.34
C ALA A 40 0.54 -4.87 3.46
N ALA A 41 1.44 -5.63 2.84
CA ALA A 41 1.08 -6.82 2.08
C ALA A 41 0.63 -7.96 3.00
N GLU A 42 1.37 -8.21 4.08
CA GLU A 42 0.99 -9.18 5.11
C GLU A 42 -0.38 -8.86 5.72
N ARG A 43 -0.66 -7.56 5.98
CA ARG A 43 -1.99 -7.15 6.44
C ARG A 43 -3.10 -7.45 5.44
N ARG A 44 -2.88 -7.21 4.15
CA ARG A 44 -3.86 -7.50 3.11
C ARG A 44 -4.09 -9.01 2.92
N GLU A 45 -3.05 -9.82 3.08
CA GLU A 45 -3.17 -11.29 3.04
C GLU A 45 -3.92 -11.83 4.26
N ALA A 46 -3.75 -11.20 5.43
CA ALA A 46 -4.46 -11.54 6.65
C ALA A 46 -5.90 -11.00 6.70
N ASP A 47 -6.23 -9.99 5.88
CA ASP A 47 -7.56 -9.41 5.81
C ASP A 47 -8.50 -10.32 5.02
N ILE A 48 -9.28 -11.11 5.75
CA ILE A 48 -10.35 -11.93 5.18
C ILE A 48 -11.49 -10.98 4.83
N ALA A 49 -11.51 -10.52 3.58
CA ALA A 49 -12.66 -9.81 3.05
C ALA A 49 -13.91 -10.68 3.31
N PRO A 50 -14.96 -10.16 3.96
CA PRO A 50 -16.16 -10.94 4.20
C PRO A 50 -16.74 -11.37 2.84
N ASP A 51 -17.07 -12.65 2.72
CA ASP A 51 -17.73 -13.22 1.54
C ASP A 51 -19.18 -12.71 1.50
N LEU A 52 -19.32 -11.47 1.07
CA LEU A 52 -20.59 -10.79 0.87
C LEU A 52 -20.98 -10.95 -0.61
N PRO A 53 -22.27 -11.18 -0.91
CA PRO A 53 -22.72 -11.18 -2.29
C PRO A 53 -22.36 -9.84 -2.94
N PRO A 54 -21.99 -9.85 -4.23
CA PRO A 54 -21.75 -8.61 -4.96
C PRO A 54 -23.01 -7.76 -4.94
N GLU A 55 -22.82 -6.44 -4.82
CA GLU A 55 -23.92 -5.49 -4.90
C GLU A 55 -24.26 -5.21 -6.38
N ASP A 56 -25.50 -5.52 -6.77
CA ASP A 56 -26.00 -5.25 -8.12
C ASP A 56 -26.64 -3.86 -8.19
N GLY A 57 -26.18 -3.03 -9.13
CA GLY A 57 -26.72 -1.69 -9.35
C GLY A 57 -26.21 -0.61 -8.39
N GLY A 58 -25.43 -1.00 -7.38
CA GLY A 58 -24.80 -0.08 -6.43
C GLY A 58 -23.51 0.59 -6.93
N PRO A 59 -23.06 1.66 -6.25
CA PRO A 59 -21.76 2.27 -6.51
C PRO A 59 -20.62 1.30 -6.19
N ARG A 60 -19.53 1.36 -6.97
CA ARG A 60 -18.35 0.53 -6.68
C ARG A 60 -17.74 0.94 -5.33
N GLY A 61 -17.60 -0.02 -4.42
CA GLY A 61 -16.92 0.18 -3.16
C GLY A 61 -17.88 0.37 -1.99
N PRO A 62 -17.42 0.93 -0.87
CA PRO A 62 -18.25 1.12 0.31
C PRO A 62 -19.42 2.07 0.02
N GLU A 63 -20.61 1.73 0.53
CA GLU A 63 -21.83 2.53 0.45
C GLU A 63 -21.58 4.02 0.78
N PRO A 64 -21.79 4.96 -0.16
CA PRO A 64 -21.62 6.40 0.05
C PRO A 64 -22.36 6.94 1.27
N THR A 65 -23.55 6.38 1.54
CA THR A 65 -24.38 6.70 2.70
C THR A 65 -23.65 6.45 4.02
N ARG A 66 -22.75 5.46 4.07
CA ARG A 66 -22.00 5.05 5.26
C ARG A 66 -20.76 5.93 5.51
N TYR A 67 -20.23 6.58 4.47
CA TYR A 67 -18.97 7.33 4.56
C TYR A 67 -19.09 8.82 4.17
N GLY A 68 -20.28 9.28 3.80
CA GLY A 68 -20.54 10.66 3.39
C GLY A 68 -19.99 11.03 2.00
N ASP A 69 -19.58 10.03 1.21
CA ASP A 69 -18.93 10.22 -0.09
C ASP A 69 -19.94 10.23 -1.25
N TRP A 70 -20.90 11.16 -1.19
CA TRP A 70 -21.93 11.35 -2.21
C TRP A 70 -21.40 11.99 -3.50
N GLU A 71 -20.10 12.26 -3.57
CA GLU A 71 -19.49 12.96 -4.69
C GLU A 71 -18.79 12.01 -5.65
N LYS A 72 -19.17 12.07 -6.93
CA LYS A 72 -18.43 11.40 -7.99
C LYS A 72 -17.94 12.43 -8.99
N LYS A 73 -16.61 12.60 -9.05
CA LYS A 73 -15.95 13.64 -9.87
C LYS A 73 -16.42 15.07 -9.50
N GLY A 74 -16.67 15.34 -8.21
CA GLY A 74 -17.10 16.66 -7.72
C GLY A 74 -18.56 17.02 -7.99
N LEU A 75 -19.38 16.03 -8.35
CA LEU A 75 -20.83 16.17 -8.48
C LEU A 75 -21.49 15.32 -7.40
N ALA A 76 -22.38 15.93 -6.62
CA ALA A 76 -23.26 15.18 -5.73
C ALA A 76 -24.20 14.32 -6.60
N ILE A 77 -24.12 13.00 -6.42
CA ILE A 77 -24.97 12.04 -7.13
C ILE A 77 -25.87 11.36 -6.10
N ASP A 78 -27.17 11.40 -6.34
CA ASP A 78 -28.19 10.69 -5.58
C ASP A 78 -28.89 9.72 -6.55
N PHE A 79 -28.86 8.42 -6.19
CA PHE A 79 -29.27 7.24 -6.98
C PHE A 79 -28.47 6.95 -8.27
#